data_AF-A0A7S1P5M0-F1
#
_entry.id   AF-A0A7S1P5M0-F1
#
_cell.length_a   1.000
_cell.length_b   1.000
_cell.length_c   1.000
_cell.angle_alpha   90.00
_cell.angle_beta   90.00
_cell.angle_gamma   90.00
#
_symmetry.space_group_name_H-M   'P 1'
#
loop_
_entity.id
_entity.type
_entity.pdbx_description
1 polymer ?
#
loop_
_entity_poly.entity_id
_entity_poly.type
_entity_poly.pdbx_seq_one_letter_code
_entity_poly.pdbx_strand_id
1 'polypeptide(L)'
;RAAVVVTGGVAAGGTAILSRFELRKNLEANSPPVLCYLRTHINEAIVSDTPRLTSPYTPPPWCSGKHTQIIVWMYRNMFCANKPLTIRRQLVPHKDGAQTALDWYEEKDPHTLRPLAPNAPVVILCHTINGDSEQFKLMAYHLRQKQGFRCVCHVRRGYHGVKLTTAEFDTMGSYNDTEEAIAEIERQYPHAPVLLVGMSAGTGPVVRYLGISRDKSRAVAGCLISPGYDIQRCFGRFEWPYDWIVIQRLREYLKRNAREILGLPPLPDADQPGSHAPHHHHHHPDHHTTAITPIHPEEENASIAHPPLLRNLMLKRELDRGNGNGTGERERE
;
A
#
# COMPACT_ATOMS: atom_id res chain seq x y z
N ARG A 1 -17.59 -3.84 -18.23
CA ARG A 1 -16.66 -3.83 -17.08
C ARG A 1 -17.46 -3.57 -15.82
N ALA A 2 -17.32 -4.42 -14.80
CA ALA A 2 -18.01 -4.29 -13.53
C ALA A 2 -17.13 -3.49 -12.57
N ALA A 3 -17.68 -2.45 -11.94
CA ALA A 3 -17.04 -1.75 -10.84
C ALA A 3 -18.09 -1.59 -9.75
N VAL A 4 -17.93 -2.32 -8.65
CA VAL A 4 -18.76 -2.17 -7.45
C VAL A 4 -17.87 -1.55 -6.39
N VAL A 5 -18.11 -0.28 -6.09
CA VAL A 5 -17.47 0.38 -4.97
C VAL A 5 -18.36 0.19 -3.76
N VAL A 6 -17.80 -0.46 -2.73
CA VAL A 6 -18.45 -0.66 -1.43
C VAL A 6 -17.76 0.27 -0.45
N THR A 7 -18.46 1.28 0.05
CA THR A 7 -17.93 2.13 1.12
C THR A 7 -18.62 1.79 2.44
N GLY A 8 -17.84 1.31 3.41
CA GLY A 8 -18.29 1.14 4.79
C GLY A 8 -17.75 2.28 5.67
N GLY A 9 -18.63 2.93 6.43
CA GLY A 9 -18.21 3.88 7.47
C GLY A 9 -17.74 3.11 8.70
N VAL A 10 -16.51 3.35 9.15
CA VAL A 10 -16.05 2.88 10.47
C VAL A 10 -16.29 4.00 11.46
N ALA A 11 -17.24 3.82 12.38
CA ALA A 11 -17.50 4.80 13.42
C ALA A 11 -16.30 4.93 14.37
N ALA A 12 -15.90 6.18 14.61
CA ALA A 12 -14.93 6.52 15.63
C ALA A 12 -15.60 6.46 17.00
N GLY A 13 -15.44 5.34 17.71
CA GLY A 13 -15.80 5.19 19.12
C GLY A 13 -14.54 4.97 19.96
N GLY A 14 -14.17 5.99 20.74
CA GLY A 14 -13.25 5.86 21.86
C GLY A 14 -13.98 5.27 23.07
N THR A 15 -13.19 4.78 24.03
CA THR A 15 -13.57 4.13 25.31
C THR A 15 -14.90 4.60 25.94
N ALA A 16 -15.67 3.60 26.38
CA ALA A 16 -17.00 3.67 26.97
C ALA A 16 -17.20 4.77 28.03
N ILE A 17 -17.90 5.85 27.66
CA ILE A 17 -18.84 6.59 28.54
C ILE A 17 -20.04 7.01 27.67
N LEU A 18 -21.24 6.52 28.03
CA LEU A 18 -22.51 6.69 27.31
C LEU A 18 -22.92 8.17 27.18
N SER A 19 -22.52 8.84 26.10
CA SER A 19 -23.09 10.11 25.67
C SER A 19 -23.99 9.90 24.44
N ARG A 20 -25.07 10.69 24.32
CA ARG A 20 -26.03 10.63 23.20
C ARG A 20 -25.37 10.83 21.81
N PHE A 21 -24.17 11.40 21.77
CA PHE A 21 -23.38 11.58 20.54
C PHE A 21 -22.73 10.26 20.06
N GLU A 22 -22.29 9.41 20.98
CA GLU A 22 -21.70 8.10 20.66
C GLU A 22 -22.76 7.09 20.20
N LEU A 23 -24.00 7.22 20.67
CA LEU A 23 -25.12 6.43 20.15
C LEU A 23 -25.38 6.71 18.67
N ARG A 24 -25.26 7.98 18.22
CA ARG A 24 -25.49 8.38 16.83
C ARG A 24 -24.37 7.91 15.89
N LYS A 25 -23.12 7.87 16.35
CA LYS A 25 -22.00 7.31 15.58
C LYS A 25 -22.06 5.77 15.48
N ASN A 26 -22.48 5.09 16.54
CA ASN A 26 -22.73 3.65 16.50
C ASN A 26 -23.91 3.26 15.58
N LEU A 27 -24.86 4.17 15.35
CA LEU A 27 -25.94 3.98 14.37
C LEU A 27 -25.44 4.07 12.91
N GLU A 28 -24.43 4.89 12.62
CA GLU A 28 -23.78 4.92 11.29
C GLU A 28 -22.97 3.65 11.00
N ALA A 29 -22.33 3.04 12.01
CA ALA A 29 -21.62 1.76 11.87
C ALA A 29 -22.55 0.57 11.53
N ASN A 30 -23.84 0.68 11.84
CA ASN A 30 -24.86 -0.34 11.55
C ASN A 30 -25.69 -0.01 10.29
N SER A 31 -25.27 0.97 9.49
CA SER A 31 -25.89 1.24 8.21
C SER A 31 -25.34 0.29 7.14
N PRO A 32 -26.18 -0.18 6.20
CA PRO A 32 -25.69 -0.95 5.06
C PRO A 32 -24.67 -0.12 4.27
N PRO A 33 -23.67 -0.76 3.64
CA PRO A 33 -22.66 -0.03 2.90
C PRO A 33 -23.30 0.70 1.70
N VAL A 34 -22.75 1.86 1.37
CA VAL A 34 -23.19 2.59 0.17
C VAL A 34 -22.57 1.93 -1.05
N LEU A 35 -23.42 1.57 -2.02
CA LEU A 35 -23.04 0.94 -3.27
C LEU A 35 -23.04 1.98 -4.39
N CYS A 36 -21.87 2.19 -4.99
CA CYS A 36 -21.71 3.01 -6.18
C CYS A 36 -21.24 2.11 -7.34
N TYR A 37 -22.10 1.90 -8.33
CA TYR A 37 -21.80 1.09 -9.51
C TYR A 37 -22.62 1.54 -10.72
N LEU A 38 -22.10 1.26 -11.92
CA LEU A 38 -22.86 1.45 -13.15
C LEU A 38 -23.96 0.38 -13.23
N ARG A 39 -25.21 0.79 -13.39
CA ARG A 39 -26.32 -0.16 -13.54
C ARG A 39 -26.21 -0.90 -14.87
N THR A 40 -25.88 -2.19 -14.78
CA THR A 40 -25.83 -3.13 -15.89
C THR A 40 -26.38 -4.45 -15.38
N HIS A 41 -26.93 -5.30 -16.26
CA HIS A 41 -27.45 -6.61 -15.88
C HIS A 41 -26.45 -7.45 -15.09
N ILE A 42 -25.16 -7.39 -15.44
CA ILE A 42 -24.08 -8.09 -14.73
C ILE A 42 -23.90 -7.52 -13.31
N ASN A 43 -23.83 -6.20 -13.17
CA ASN A 43 -23.60 -5.58 -11.86
C ASN A 43 -24.81 -5.76 -10.92
N GLU A 44 -26.02 -5.70 -11.46
CA GLU A 44 -27.25 -5.96 -10.71
C GLU A 44 -27.32 -7.42 -10.25
N ALA A 45 -26.94 -8.37 -11.11
CA ALA A 45 -26.81 -9.78 -10.73
C ALA A 45 -25.78 -9.97 -9.61
N ILE A 46 -24.59 -9.36 -9.72
CA ILE A 46 -23.56 -9.42 -8.67
C ILE A 46 -24.09 -8.91 -7.32
N VAL A 47 -24.80 -7.78 -7.33
CA VAL A 47 -25.38 -7.19 -6.11
C VAL A 47 -26.48 -8.09 -5.54
N SER A 48 -27.37 -8.61 -6.38
CA SER A 48 -28.43 -9.54 -5.99
C SER A 48 -27.87 -10.84 -5.38
N ASP A 49 -26.83 -11.40 -6.00
CA ASP A 49 -26.22 -12.67 -5.59
C ASP A 49 -25.28 -12.54 -4.40
N THR A 50 -24.98 -11.30 -3.96
CA THR A 50 -24.08 -11.03 -2.84
C THR A 50 -24.77 -10.25 -1.73
N PRO A 51 -25.59 -10.90 -0.88
CA PRO A 51 -26.32 -10.22 0.21
C PRO A 51 -25.44 -9.42 1.17
N ARG A 52 -24.16 -9.79 1.30
CA ARG A 52 -23.18 -9.06 2.11
C ARG A 52 -22.91 -7.62 1.62
N LEU A 53 -23.23 -7.32 0.36
CA LEU A 53 -23.11 -5.97 -0.20
C LEU A 53 -24.25 -5.05 0.22
N THR A 54 -25.34 -5.60 0.76
CA THR A 54 -26.52 -4.81 1.16
C THR A 54 -26.85 -4.94 2.64
N SER A 55 -26.17 -5.83 3.36
CA SER A 55 -26.36 -6.03 4.80
C SER A 55 -25.40 -5.18 5.63
N PRO A 56 -25.85 -4.62 6.76
CA PRO A 56 -24.96 -3.92 7.69
C PRO A 56 -23.94 -4.88 8.30
N TYR A 57 -22.73 -4.39 8.55
CA TYR A 57 -21.69 -5.13 9.25
C TYR A 57 -21.69 -4.73 10.73
N THR A 58 -22.08 -5.65 11.61
CA THR A 58 -22.00 -5.44 13.05
C THR A 58 -20.81 -6.22 13.61
N PRO A 59 -19.72 -5.53 14.04
CA PRO A 59 -18.62 -6.22 14.71
C PRO A 59 -19.09 -6.80 16.06
N PRO A 60 -18.42 -7.82 16.60
CA PRO A 60 -18.67 -8.28 17.98
C PRO A 60 -18.55 -7.10 18.96
N PRO A 61 -19.38 -7.03 20.04
CA PRO A 61 -19.37 -5.87 20.94
C PRO A 61 -18.00 -5.50 21.51
N TRP A 62 -17.15 -6.50 21.79
CA TRP A 62 -15.77 -6.35 22.29
C TRP A 62 -14.76 -5.88 21.23
N CYS A 63 -15.17 -5.78 19.97
CA CYS A 63 -14.35 -5.37 18.82
C CYS A 63 -15.04 -4.24 18.01
N SER A 64 -15.83 -3.40 18.67
CA SER A 64 -16.60 -2.35 17.99
C SER A 64 -15.75 -1.15 17.55
N GLY A 65 -14.66 -0.84 18.25
CA GLY A 65 -13.81 0.32 17.95
C GLY A 65 -12.82 0.11 16.80
N LYS A 66 -12.51 1.18 16.06
CA LYS A 66 -11.53 1.17 14.94
C LYS A 66 -10.17 0.58 15.34
N HIS A 67 -9.64 0.98 16.49
CA HIS A 67 -8.34 0.51 16.98
C HIS A 67 -8.42 -0.95 17.45
N THR A 68 -9.49 -1.35 18.13
CA THR A 68 -9.69 -2.74 18.55
C THR A 68 -9.79 -3.68 17.35
N GLN A 69 -10.43 -3.26 16.26
CA GLN A 69 -10.50 -4.06 15.02
C GLN A 69 -9.13 -4.21 14.37
N ILE A 70 -8.31 -3.16 14.34
CA ILE A 70 -6.93 -3.23 13.86
C ILE A 70 -6.09 -4.17 14.74
N ILE A 71 -6.17 -4.04 16.06
CA ILE A 71 -5.44 -4.89 17.00
C ILE A 71 -5.83 -6.36 16.82
N VAL A 72 -7.13 -6.66 16.70
CA VAL A 72 -7.61 -8.03 16.47
C VAL A 72 -7.15 -8.54 15.11
N TRP A 73 -7.18 -7.71 14.06
CA TRP A 73 -6.63 -8.07 12.75
C TRP A 73 -5.13 -8.38 12.83
N MET A 74 -4.34 -7.57 13.52
CA MET A 74 -2.91 -7.81 13.74
C MET A 74 -2.69 -9.12 14.52
N TYR A 75 -3.40 -9.29 15.63
CA TYR A 75 -3.32 -10.50 16.46
C TYR A 75 -3.64 -11.75 15.65
N ARG A 76 -4.70 -11.73 14.84
CA ARG A 76 -5.07 -12.86 13.98
C ARG A 76 -4.00 -13.17 12.93
N ASN A 77 -3.38 -12.15 12.35
CA ASN A 77 -2.31 -12.35 11.38
C ASN A 77 -1.01 -12.84 12.02
N MET A 78 -0.72 -12.46 13.26
CA MET A 78 0.48 -12.88 13.98
C MET A 78 0.33 -14.27 14.62
N PHE A 79 -0.78 -14.52 15.31
CA PHE A 79 -0.90 -15.63 16.26
C PHE A 79 -1.87 -16.74 15.85
N CYS A 80 -2.79 -16.53 14.90
CA CYS A 80 -3.64 -17.64 14.42
C CYS A 80 -2.91 -18.56 13.43
N ALA A 81 -1.61 -18.77 13.65
CA ALA A 81 -0.66 -19.21 12.66
C ALA A 81 -0.37 -20.72 12.66
N ASN A 82 -1.40 -21.55 12.55
CA ASN A 82 -1.26 -22.76 11.74
C ASN A 82 -1.56 -22.38 10.29
N LYS A 83 -0.64 -21.60 9.70
CA LYS A 83 -0.75 -21.19 8.30
C LYS A 83 -0.20 -22.36 7.47
N PRO A 84 -1.03 -23.11 6.72
CA PRO A 84 -0.53 -24.22 5.91
C PRO A 84 0.23 -23.74 4.66
N LEU A 85 0.51 -22.43 4.57
CA LEU A 85 1.19 -21.81 3.46
C LEU A 85 2.60 -21.34 3.85
N THR A 86 3.59 -21.75 3.07
CA THR A 86 4.94 -21.20 3.03
C THR A 86 5.02 -20.08 2.00
N ILE A 87 6.06 -19.24 2.10
CA ILE A 87 6.32 -18.20 1.11
C ILE A 87 7.60 -18.56 0.36
N ARG A 88 7.49 -18.73 -0.95
CA ARG A 88 8.64 -18.86 -1.85
C ARG A 88 8.85 -17.54 -2.58
N ARG A 89 9.99 -16.91 -2.36
CA ARG A 89 10.37 -15.69 -3.08
C ARG A 89 10.89 -16.00 -4.47
N GLN A 90 10.43 -15.24 -5.45
CA GLN A 90 10.99 -15.14 -6.78
C GLN A 90 11.35 -13.68 -7.05
N LEU A 91 12.60 -13.40 -7.41
CA LEU A 91 13.00 -12.06 -7.83
C LEU A 91 12.57 -11.81 -9.28
N VAL A 92 12.11 -10.59 -9.56
CA VAL A 92 11.69 -10.14 -10.89
C VAL A 92 12.58 -8.97 -11.29
N PRO A 93 13.56 -9.16 -12.20
CA PRO A 93 14.36 -8.07 -12.74
C PRO A 93 13.51 -7.24 -13.72
N HIS A 94 13.65 -5.93 -13.66
CA HIS A 94 12.92 -4.97 -14.49
C HIS A 94 13.83 -4.45 -15.61
N LYS A 95 13.22 -3.96 -16.69
CA LYS A 95 13.97 -3.43 -17.85
C LYS A 95 14.78 -2.18 -17.54
N ASP A 96 14.38 -1.41 -16.52
CA ASP A 96 15.09 -0.21 -16.04
C ASP A 96 16.27 -0.53 -15.12
N GLY A 97 16.58 -1.82 -14.92
CA GLY A 97 17.63 -2.26 -13.99
C GLY A 97 17.17 -2.33 -12.53
N ALA A 98 15.90 -2.02 -12.24
CA ALA A 98 15.31 -2.26 -10.94
C ALA A 98 15.01 -3.74 -10.69
N GLN A 99 14.61 -4.06 -9.45
CA GLN A 99 14.16 -5.39 -9.07
C GLN A 99 12.96 -5.30 -8.13
N THR A 100 11.95 -6.14 -8.35
CA THR A 100 10.88 -6.43 -7.39
C THR A 100 10.89 -7.93 -7.05
N ALA A 101 9.97 -8.38 -6.21
CA ALA A 101 9.80 -9.80 -5.98
C ALA A 101 8.33 -10.23 -6.00
N LEU A 102 8.14 -11.50 -6.36
CA LEU A 102 6.89 -12.25 -6.26
C LEU A 102 7.05 -13.27 -5.15
N ASP A 103 6.35 -13.04 -4.05
CA ASP A 103 6.29 -13.94 -2.90
C ASP A 103 5.10 -14.88 -3.06
N TRP A 104 5.37 -16.09 -3.56
CA TRP A 104 4.38 -17.11 -3.85
C TRP A 104 3.90 -17.81 -2.59
N TYR A 105 2.59 -17.93 -2.43
CA TYR A 105 1.99 -18.67 -1.32
C TYR A 105 1.79 -20.14 -1.72
N GLU A 106 2.66 -20.99 -1.20
CA GLU A 106 2.72 -22.42 -1.53
C GLU A 106 2.31 -23.26 -0.34
N GLU A 107 1.77 -24.45 -0.60
CA GLU A 107 1.39 -25.37 0.47
C GLU A 107 2.63 -25.93 1.16
N LYS A 108 2.62 -25.96 2.49
CA LYS A 108 3.66 -26.62 3.28
C LYS A 108 3.64 -28.14 3.08
N ASP A 109 2.45 -28.70 2.97
CA ASP A 109 2.19 -30.12 2.73
C ASP A 109 1.21 -30.26 1.55
N PRO A 110 1.61 -30.92 0.44
CA PRO A 110 0.81 -31.09 -0.78
C PRO A 110 -0.55 -31.79 -0.60
N HIS A 111 -0.81 -32.40 0.56
CA HIS A 111 -2.06 -33.09 0.85
C HIS A 111 -3.07 -32.24 1.64
N THR A 112 -2.70 -31.01 2.01
CA THR A 112 -3.54 -30.16 2.86
C THR A 112 -4.64 -29.43 2.11
N LEU A 113 -4.39 -29.03 0.86
CA LEU A 113 -5.40 -28.39 0.02
C LEU A 113 -5.52 -29.10 -1.32
N ARG A 114 -6.61 -28.78 -2.03
CA ARG A 114 -6.85 -29.35 -3.36
C ARG A 114 -5.78 -28.83 -4.33
N PRO A 115 -5.28 -29.68 -5.24
CA PRO A 115 -4.38 -29.24 -6.30
C PRO A 115 -5.01 -28.12 -7.13
N LEU A 116 -4.19 -27.13 -7.49
CA LEU A 116 -4.62 -26.08 -8.40
C LEU A 116 -4.65 -26.58 -9.83
N ALA A 117 -5.69 -26.19 -10.56
CA ALA A 117 -5.70 -26.35 -12.00
C ALA A 117 -4.55 -25.55 -12.65
N PRO A 118 -4.00 -25.99 -13.79
CA PRO A 118 -2.98 -25.24 -14.53
C PRO A 118 -3.42 -23.82 -14.88
N ASN A 119 -4.70 -23.65 -15.24
CA ASN A 119 -5.35 -22.37 -15.55
C ASN A 119 -6.00 -21.69 -14.33
N ALA A 120 -5.70 -22.14 -13.11
CA ALA A 120 -6.23 -21.50 -11.91
C ALA A 120 -5.85 -20.01 -11.88
N PRO A 121 -6.80 -19.10 -11.59
CA PRO A 121 -6.54 -17.65 -11.55
C PRO A 121 -5.38 -17.29 -10.63
N VAL A 122 -4.57 -16.30 -11.02
CA VAL A 122 -3.47 -15.76 -10.21
C VAL A 122 -3.89 -14.42 -9.62
N VAL A 123 -3.90 -14.34 -8.29
CA VAL A 123 -4.22 -13.13 -7.53
C VAL A 123 -2.93 -12.49 -7.04
N ILE A 124 -2.62 -11.31 -7.56
CA ILE A 124 -1.49 -10.49 -7.13
C ILE A 124 -1.96 -9.62 -5.95
N LEU A 125 -1.31 -9.79 -4.81
CA LEU A 125 -1.59 -9.09 -3.57
C LEU A 125 -0.57 -7.95 -3.41
N CYS A 126 -1.06 -6.71 -3.40
CA CYS A 126 -0.24 -5.52 -3.24
C CYS A 126 -0.27 -5.05 -1.78
N HIS A 127 0.90 -5.06 -1.14
CA HIS A 127 1.06 -4.83 0.29
C HIS A 127 0.80 -3.39 0.75
N THR A 128 0.40 -3.26 2.02
CA THR A 128 0.24 -1.97 2.73
C THR A 128 1.57 -1.21 2.88
N ILE A 129 1.53 0.04 3.35
CA ILE A 129 2.74 0.84 3.59
C ILE A 129 3.62 0.16 4.64
N ASN A 130 4.84 -0.20 4.28
CA ASN A 130 5.74 -1.00 5.11
C ASN A 130 5.18 -2.37 5.54
N GLY A 131 4.11 -2.86 4.89
CA GLY A 131 3.62 -4.22 5.07
C GLY A 131 4.47 -5.23 4.30
N ASP A 132 4.29 -6.51 4.57
CA ASP A 132 5.04 -7.63 3.97
C ASP A 132 4.10 -8.67 3.35
N SER A 133 4.68 -9.78 2.92
CA SER A 133 3.94 -10.93 2.39
C SER A 133 3.30 -11.80 3.49
N GLU A 134 3.76 -11.72 4.75
CA GLU A 134 3.17 -12.47 5.87
C GLU A 134 1.74 -12.02 6.19
N GLN A 135 1.45 -10.72 6.03
CA GLN A 135 0.15 -10.12 6.31
C GLN A 135 -1.01 -10.69 5.48
N PHE A 136 -0.70 -11.32 4.34
CA PHE A 136 -1.72 -11.86 3.44
C PHE A 136 -1.88 -13.37 3.50
N LYS A 137 -1.04 -14.09 4.25
CA LYS A 137 -1.10 -15.57 4.28
C LYS A 137 -2.51 -16.11 4.61
N LEU A 138 -3.23 -15.49 5.54
CA LEU A 138 -4.60 -15.90 5.88
C LEU A 138 -5.58 -15.65 4.73
N MET A 139 -5.44 -14.54 4.03
CA MET A 139 -6.26 -14.23 2.86
C MET A 139 -5.94 -15.17 1.70
N ALA A 140 -4.65 -15.39 1.41
CA ALA A 140 -4.18 -16.34 0.40
C ALA A 140 -4.68 -17.77 0.69
N TYR A 141 -4.68 -18.19 1.97
CA TYR A 141 -5.23 -19.46 2.40
C TYR A 141 -6.72 -19.59 2.07
N HIS A 142 -7.53 -18.60 2.43
CA HIS A 142 -8.97 -18.65 2.13
C HIS A 142 -9.26 -18.59 0.63
N LEU A 143 -8.51 -17.79 -0.14
CA LEU A 143 -8.65 -17.74 -1.60
C LEU A 143 -8.28 -19.09 -2.23
N ARG A 144 -7.20 -19.71 -1.77
CA ARG A 144 -6.78 -21.05 -2.20
C ARG A 144 -7.83 -22.11 -1.84
N GLN A 145 -8.26 -22.15 -0.59
CA GLN A 145 -9.16 -23.17 -0.06
C GLN A 145 -10.57 -23.07 -0.67
N LYS A 146 -11.13 -21.85 -0.79
CA LYS A 146 -12.52 -21.65 -1.19
C LYS A 146 -12.70 -21.42 -2.68
N GLN A 147 -11.74 -20.78 -3.34
CA GLN A 147 -11.86 -20.37 -4.75
C GLN A 147 -10.89 -21.12 -5.66
N GLY A 148 -9.93 -21.87 -5.12
CA GLY A 148 -8.90 -22.52 -5.93
C GLY A 148 -8.01 -21.50 -6.65
N PHE A 149 -7.73 -20.36 -6.03
CA PHE A 149 -6.88 -19.32 -6.61
C PHE A 149 -5.42 -19.51 -6.22
N ARG A 150 -4.52 -19.25 -7.17
CA ARG A 150 -3.09 -19.10 -6.93
C ARG A 150 -2.84 -17.70 -6.42
N CYS A 151 -2.17 -17.54 -5.28
CA CYS A 151 -1.92 -16.24 -4.69
C CYS A 151 -0.43 -15.93 -4.72
N VAL A 152 -0.10 -14.66 -4.95
CA VAL A 152 1.27 -14.16 -4.95
C VAL A 152 1.28 -12.73 -4.42
N CYS A 153 2.21 -12.40 -3.52
CA CYS A 153 2.40 -11.02 -3.09
C CYS A 153 3.46 -10.34 -3.96
N HIS A 154 3.12 -9.16 -4.48
CA HIS A 154 4.08 -8.34 -5.20
C HIS A 154 4.81 -7.42 -4.23
N VAL A 155 6.07 -7.75 -3.94
CA VAL A 155 6.95 -7.02 -3.04
C VAL A 155 7.69 -5.94 -3.81
N ARG A 156 7.55 -4.69 -3.36
CA ARG A 156 8.11 -3.51 -4.03
C ARG A 156 9.62 -3.38 -3.89
N ARG A 157 10.20 -2.50 -4.72
CA ARG A 157 11.62 -2.14 -4.70
C ARG A 157 12.06 -1.69 -3.31
N GLY A 158 13.21 -2.18 -2.84
CA GLY A 158 13.79 -1.80 -1.54
C GLY A 158 13.06 -2.36 -0.31
N TYR A 159 12.01 -3.17 -0.47
CA TYR A 159 11.24 -3.74 0.64
C TYR A 159 11.62 -5.21 0.91
N HIS A 160 11.66 -5.58 2.19
CA HIS A 160 11.76 -6.97 2.66
C HIS A 160 12.92 -7.78 2.10
N GLY A 161 14.06 -7.16 1.77
CA GLY A 161 15.22 -7.86 1.20
C GLY A 161 15.25 -7.86 -0.33
N VAL A 162 14.32 -7.17 -0.99
CA VAL A 162 14.48 -6.72 -2.38
C VAL A 162 15.42 -5.53 -2.38
N LYS A 163 16.49 -5.59 -3.16
CA LYS A 163 17.47 -4.50 -3.26
C LYS A 163 16.90 -3.32 -4.02
N LEU A 164 17.19 -2.11 -3.56
CA LEU A 164 16.90 -0.89 -4.31
C LEU A 164 18.08 -0.57 -5.25
N THR A 165 18.01 -1.08 -6.48
CA THR A 165 19.10 -0.93 -7.48
C THR A 165 19.00 0.35 -8.30
N THR A 166 17.89 1.08 -8.21
CA THR A 166 17.67 2.37 -8.88
C THR A 166 17.29 3.44 -7.86
N ALA A 167 17.43 4.73 -8.20
CA ALA A 167 17.04 5.83 -7.31
C ALA A 167 15.51 5.99 -7.16
N GLU A 168 14.72 5.11 -7.78
CA GLU A 168 13.26 5.16 -7.78
C GLU A 168 12.69 4.26 -6.68
N PHE A 169 12.14 4.88 -5.64
CA PHE A 169 11.34 4.19 -4.63
C PHE A 169 9.87 4.60 -4.73
N ASP A 170 8.96 3.67 -4.41
CA ASP A 170 7.52 3.95 -4.44
C ASP A 170 6.79 3.30 -3.26
N THR A 171 6.45 4.14 -2.27
CA THR A 171 5.71 3.72 -1.06
C THR A 171 4.23 3.44 -1.32
N MET A 172 3.71 3.86 -2.48
CA MET A 172 2.32 3.74 -2.90
C MET A 172 2.15 2.93 -4.19
N GLY A 173 3.24 2.33 -4.68
CA GLY A 173 3.31 1.38 -5.79
C GLY A 173 3.34 2.00 -7.19
N SER A 174 4.17 1.41 -8.05
CA SER A 174 4.42 1.89 -9.42
C SER A 174 3.58 1.14 -10.46
N TYR A 175 3.20 1.86 -11.52
CA TYR A 175 2.59 1.28 -12.72
C TYR A 175 3.54 0.26 -13.37
N ASN A 176 4.79 0.66 -13.61
CA ASN A 176 5.79 -0.15 -14.30
C ASN A 176 6.06 -1.45 -13.53
N ASP A 177 6.18 -1.34 -12.20
CA ASP A 177 6.43 -2.51 -11.36
C ASP A 177 5.28 -3.53 -11.47
N THR A 178 4.05 -3.04 -11.52
CA THR A 178 2.85 -3.87 -11.63
C THR A 178 2.76 -4.52 -13.02
N GLU A 179 3.11 -3.80 -14.09
CA GLU A 179 3.17 -4.35 -15.44
C GLU A 179 4.21 -5.46 -15.59
N GLU A 180 5.39 -5.30 -14.99
CA GLU A 180 6.46 -6.31 -15.03
C GLU A 180 6.07 -7.55 -14.20
N ALA A 181 5.43 -7.35 -13.04
CA ALA A 181 4.88 -8.44 -12.24
C ALA A 181 3.82 -9.25 -13.02
N ILE A 182 2.89 -8.57 -13.70
CA ILE A 182 1.88 -9.23 -14.53
C ILE A 182 2.51 -9.96 -15.71
N ALA A 183 3.48 -9.34 -16.40
CA ALA A 183 4.17 -9.96 -17.52
C ALA A 183 4.89 -11.26 -17.09
N GLU A 184 5.56 -11.24 -15.93
CA GLU A 184 6.23 -12.42 -15.40
C GLU A 184 5.25 -13.54 -15.01
N ILE A 185 4.07 -13.18 -14.51
CA ILE A 185 3.00 -14.15 -14.19
C ILE A 185 2.41 -14.76 -15.46
N GLU A 186 2.12 -13.96 -16.49
CA GLU A 186 1.62 -14.45 -17.77
C GLU A 186 2.63 -15.37 -18.46
N ARG A 187 3.93 -15.06 -18.34
CA ARG A 187 5.00 -15.92 -18.87
C ARG A 187 5.01 -17.29 -18.21
N GLN A 188 4.73 -17.38 -16.91
CA GLN A 188 4.69 -18.64 -16.16
C GLN A 188 3.34 -19.37 -16.29
N TYR A 189 2.24 -18.62 -16.39
CA TYR A 189 0.87 -19.13 -16.40
C TYR A 189 0.05 -18.48 -17.53
N PRO A 190 0.34 -18.78 -18.81
CA PRO A 190 -0.21 -18.06 -19.97
C PRO A 190 -1.72 -18.20 -20.16
N HIS A 191 -2.34 -19.19 -19.50
CA HIS A 191 -3.79 -19.43 -19.57
C HIS A 191 -4.52 -19.08 -18.27
N ALA A 192 -3.81 -18.57 -17.26
CA ALA A 192 -4.42 -18.19 -15.99
C ALA A 192 -4.85 -16.71 -16.03
N PRO A 193 -6.10 -16.38 -15.70
CA PRO A 193 -6.51 -14.98 -15.58
C PRO A 193 -5.81 -14.33 -14.37
N VAL A 194 -5.39 -13.08 -14.55
CA VAL A 194 -4.68 -12.32 -13.50
C VAL A 194 -5.64 -11.34 -12.81
N LEU A 195 -5.69 -11.39 -11.49
CA LEU A 195 -6.46 -10.47 -10.65
C LEU A 195 -5.51 -9.65 -9.78
N LEU A 196 -5.89 -8.40 -9.51
CA LEU A 196 -5.16 -7.50 -8.63
C LEU A 196 -5.95 -7.28 -7.34
N VAL A 197 -5.30 -7.36 -6.18
CA VAL A 197 -5.90 -7.01 -4.89
C VAL A 197 -4.95 -6.09 -4.14
N GLY A 198 -5.39 -4.87 -3.87
CA GLY A 198 -4.64 -3.88 -3.10
C GLY A 198 -5.27 -3.65 -1.74
N MET A 199 -4.44 -3.54 -0.70
CA MET A 199 -4.88 -3.16 0.64
C MET A 199 -4.19 -1.87 1.09
N SER A 200 -4.96 -0.89 1.57
CA SER A 200 -4.44 0.41 2.01
C SER A 200 -3.53 1.03 0.95
N ALA A 201 -2.27 1.35 1.25
CA ALA A 201 -1.30 1.85 0.27
C ALA A 201 -1.13 0.94 -0.98
N GLY A 202 -1.35 -0.37 -0.83
CA GLY A 202 -1.32 -1.33 -1.93
C GLY A 202 -2.47 -1.17 -2.93
N THR A 203 -3.47 -0.32 -2.64
CA THR A 203 -4.48 0.07 -3.64
C THR A 203 -3.92 1.02 -4.70
N GLY A 204 -2.87 1.78 -4.38
CA GLY A 204 -2.20 2.71 -5.30
C GLY A 204 -1.71 2.06 -6.59
N PRO A 205 -0.89 0.98 -6.58
CA PRO A 205 -0.46 0.34 -7.82
C PRO A 205 -1.64 -0.22 -8.62
N VAL A 206 -2.67 -0.76 -7.95
CA VAL A 206 -3.84 -1.36 -8.61
C VAL A 206 -4.68 -0.30 -9.34
N VAL A 207 -4.98 0.83 -8.67
CA VAL A 207 -5.71 1.94 -9.29
C VAL A 207 -4.92 2.54 -10.44
N ARG A 208 -3.61 2.78 -10.23
CA ARG A 208 -2.75 3.36 -11.26
C ARG A 208 -2.62 2.45 -12.47
N TYR A 209 -2.47 1.15 -12.25
CA TYR A 209 -2.46 0.12 -13.29
C TYR A 209 -3.75 0.16 -14.13
N LEU A 210 -4.89 -0.06 -13.49
CA LEU A 210 -6.18 -0.16 -14.18
C LEU A 210 -6.55 1.16 -14.88
N GLY A 211 -6.23 2.30 -14.27
CA GLY A 211 -6.50 3.62 -14.81
C GLY A 211 -5.66 3.98 -16.04
N ILE A 212 -4.39 3.55 -16.08
CA ILE A 212 -3.49 3.79 -17.22
C ILE A 212 -3.72 2.75 -18.32
N SER A 213 -3.77 1.46 -17.98
CA SER A 213 -3.92 0.40 -18.98
C SER A 213 -5.30 0.41 -19.63
N ARG A 214 -6.36 0.84 -18.93
CA ARG A 214 -7.74 0.91 -19.42
C ARG A 214 -8.11 -0.37 -20.18
N ASP A 215 -8.56 -0.28 -21.43
CA ASP A 215 -9.02 -1.41 -22.24
C ASP A 215 -7.90 -2.37 -22.64
N LYS A 216 -6.64 -1.95 -22.46
CA LYS A 216 -5.44 -2.78 -22.66
C LYS A 216 -4.98 -3.49 -21.39
N SER A 217 -5.73 -3.37 -20.29
CA SER A 217 -5.42 -4.07 -19.03
C SER A 217 -5.34 -5.57 -19.26
N ARG A 218 -4.21 -6.16 -18.83
CA ARG A 218 -3.99 -7.61 -18.84
C ARG A 218 -4.59 -8.28 -17.60
N ALA A 219 -4.74 -7.53 -16.51
CA ALA A 219 -5.54 -7.96 -15.38
C ALA A 219 -7.04 -7.94 -15.72
N VAL A 220 -7.75 -9.00 -15.34
CA VAL A 220 -9.20 -9.16 -15.61
C VAL A 220 -10.07 -8.41 -14.60
N ALA A 221 -9.57 -8.22 -13.37
CA ALA A 221 -10.28 -7.54 -12.30
C ALA A 221 -9.32 -6.99 -11.25
N GLY A 222 -9.78 -5.95 -10.54
CA GLY A 222 -9.11 -5.36 -9.39
C GLY A 222 -10.03 -5.25 -8.18
N CYS A 223 -9.51 -5.55 -6.99
CA CYS A 223 -10.16 -5.33 -5.71
C CYS A 223 -9.36 -4.35 -4.87
N LEU A 224 -10.02 -3.32 -4.34
CA LEU A 224 -9.39 -2.28 -3.54
C LEU A 224 -9.96 -2.35 -2.12
N ILE A 225 -9.11 -2.66 -1.14
CA ILE A 225 -9.49 -2.75 0.27
C ILE A 225 -8.98 -1.50 0.98
N SER A 226 -9.92 -0.67 1.46
CA SER A 226 -9.65 0.60 2.14
C SER A 226 -8.74 1.56 1.33
N PRO A 227 -9.11 1.92 0.08
CA PRO A 227 -8.31 2.81 -0.75
C PRO A 227 -8.24 4.24 -0.21
N GLY A 228 -7.07 4.87 -0.32
CA GLY A 228 -6.86 6.30 -0.06
C GLY A 228 -6.80 7.09 -1.36
N TYR A 229 -7.95 7.51 -1.89
CA TYR A 229 -8.02 8.23 -3.17
C TYR A 229 -7.42 9.65 -3.11
N ASP A 230 -7.51 10.31 -1.96
CA ASP A 230 -6.89 11.61 -1.69
C ASP A 230 -5.83 11.42 -0.60
N ILE A 231 -4.59 11.22 -1.04
CA ILE A 231 -3.47 10.89 -0.16
C ILE A 231 -3.16 12.05 0.80
N GLN A 232 -3.28 13.30 0.35
CA GLN A 232 -3.02 14.48 1.20
C GLN A 232 -4.03 14.53 2.35
N ARG A 233 -5.31 14.35 2.04
CA ARG A 233 -6.37 14.32 3.05
C ARG A 233 -6.29 13.08 3.94
N CYS A 234 -5.86 11.94 3.40
CA CYS A 234 -5.61 10.73 4.18
C CYS A 234 -4.52 10.96 5.23
N PHE A 235 -3.34 11.47 4.84
CA PHE A 235 -2.24 11.72 5.78
C PHE A 235 -2.56 12.83 6.78
N GLY A 236 -3.32 13.87 6.39
CA GLY A 236 -3.79 14.91 7.32
C GLY A 236 -4.75 14.41 8.41
N ARG A 237 -5.23 13.16 8.32
CA ARG A 237 -6.10 12.51 9.30
C ARG A 237 -5.40 11.41 10.09
N PHE A 238 -4.10 11.19 9.90
CA PHE A 238 -3.39 10.22 10.72
C PHE A 238 -3.32 10.75 12.14
N GLU A 239 -3.92 9.99 13.06
CA GLU A 239 -3.87 10.28 14.49
C GLU A 239 -2.63 9.63 15.10
N TRP A 240 -2.05 10.29 16.10
CA TRP A 240 -1.06 9.65 16.96
C TRP A 240 -1.67 8.41 17.63
N PRO A 241 -0.96 7.25 17.69
CA PRO A 241 0.45 7.04 17.35
C PRO A 241 0.73 6.50 15.92
N TYR A 242 -0.28 6.43 15.04
CA TYR A 242 -0.14 5.78 13.73
C TYR A 242 0.77 6.55 12.77
N ASP A 243 0.68 7.88 12.77
CA ASP A 243 1.59 8.76 12.04
C ASP A 243 3.05 8.50 12.42
N TRP A 244 3.33 8.46 13.72
CA TRP A 244 4.65 8.24 14.25
C TRP A 244 5.20 6.89 13.80
N ILE A 245 4.43 5.81 13.94
CA ILE A 245 4.84 4.46 13.51
C ILE A 245 5.18 4.43 12.01
N VAL A 246 4.31 5.00 11.17
CA VAL A 246 4.52 5.02 9.72
C VAL A 246 5.75 5.86 9.35
N ILE A 247 5.93 7.01 10.00
CA ILE A 247 7.09 7.88 9.79
C ILE A 247 8.37 7.17 10.20
N GLN A 248 8.43 6.51 11.36
CA GLN A 248 9.64 5.80 11.80
C GLN A 248 10.01 4.69 10.80
N ARG A 249 9.04 3.84 10.42
CA ARG A 249 9.27 2.77 9.45
C ARG A 249 9.69 3.29 8.08
N LEU A 250 9.11 4.41 7.63
CA LEU A 250 9.52 5.03 6.38
C LEU A 250 10.94 5.61 6.46
N ARG A 251 11.32 6.21 7.60
CA ARG A 251 12.69 6.69 7.84
C ARG A 251 13.68 5.53 7.85
N GLU A 252 13.34 4.41 8.47
CA GLU A 252 14.16 3.20 8.47
C GLU A 252 14.33 2.63 7.06
N TYR A 253 13.23 2.52 6.30
CA TYR A 253 13.26 2.14 4.89
C TYR A 253 14.20 3.02 4.08
N LEU A 254 14.07 4.35 4.20
CA LEU A 254 14.91 5.30 3.46
C LEU A 254 16.38 5.20 3.89
N LYS A 255 16.66 5.14 5.19
CA LYS A 255 18.03 5.01 5.70
C LYS A 255 18.69 3.71 5.25
N ARG A 256 17.98 2.58 5.33
CA ARG A 256 18.48 1.27 4.91
C ARG A 256 18.84 1.28 3.43
N ASN A 257 17.91 1.70 2.58
CA ASN A 257 18.12 1.71 1.13
C ASN A 257 19.16 2.74 0.70
N ALA A 258 19.21 3.91 1.34
CA ALA A 258 20.25 4.90 1.05
C ALA A 258 21.65 4.37 1.39
N ARG A 259 21.81 3.67 2.51
CA ARG A 259 23.09 3.05 2.88
C ARG A 259 23.50 1.96 1.90
N GLU A 260 22.56 1.13 1.47
CA GLU A 260 22.81 0.08 0.47
C GLU A 260 23.26 0.68 -0.87
N ILE A 261 22.58 1.73 -1.36
CA ILE A 261 22.98 2.44 -2.59
C ILE A 261 24.35 3.10 -2.44
N LEU A 262 24.65 3.67 -1.28
CA LEU A 262 25.92 4.35 -1.00
C LEU A 262 27.06 3.41 -0.58
N GLY A 263 26.83 2.09 -0.55
CA GLY A 263 27.84 1.12 -0.11
C GLY A 263 28.26 1.24 1.37
N LEU A 264 27.42 1.86 2.19
CA LEU A 264 27.67 2.05 3.62
C LEU A 264 27.31 0.79 4.41
N PRO A 265 27.99 0.52 5.56
CA PRO A 265 27.69 -0.65 6.37
C PRO A 265 26.22 -0.63 6.85
N PRO A 266 25.56 -1.80 6.97
CA PRO A 266 24.16 -1.90 7.36
C PRO A 266 23.94 -1.29 8.75
N LEU A 267 22.71 -0.81 8.99
CA LEU A 267 22.32 -0.40 10.34
C LEU A 267 22.29 -1.64 11.24
N PRO A 268 22.60 -1.49 12.55
CA PRO A 268 22.33 -2.55 13.51
C PRO A 268 20.86 -2.96 13.41
N ASP A 269 20.58 -4.26 13.32
CA ASP A 269 19.20 -4.75 13.23
C ASP A 269 18.40 -4.27 14.43
N ALA A 270 17.36 -3.46 14.18
CA ALA A 270 16.41 -3.04 15.20
C ALA A 270 15.50 -4.20 15.66
N ASP A 271 15.56 -5.36 14.99
CA ASP A 271 14.70 -6.53 15.21
C ASP A 271 15.37 -7.65 16.03
N GLN A 272 16.52 -7.41 16.67
CA GLN A 272 17.07 -8.34 17.66
C GLN A 272 16.49 -8.02 19.06
N PRO A 273 15.71 -8.93 19.69
CA PRO A 273 15.19 -8.72 21.03
C PRO A 273 16.32 -8.94 22.04
N GLY A 274 17.06 -7.88 22.40
CA GLY A 274 18.13 -8.05 23.38
C GLY A 274 19.15 -6.92 23.54
N SER A 275 18.76 -5.64 23.55
CA SER A 275 19.60 -4.62 24.22
C SER A 275 18.77 -3.41 24.64
N HIS A 276 18.18 -3.46 25.83
CA HIS A 276 17.63 -2.28 26.48
C HIS A 276 18.79 -1.41 27.01
N ALA A 277 19.04 -0.29 26.37
CA ALA A 277 19.69 0.86 27.00
C ALA A 277 18.60 1.90 27.36
N PRO A 278 18.64 2.53 28.54
CA PRO A 278 17.53 3.31 29.06
C PRO A 278 17.33 4.61 28.26
N HIS A 279 16.10 4.82 27.77
CA HIS A 279 15.72 6.09 27.15
C HIS A 279 15.48 7.16 28.23
N HIS A 280 16.36 8.17 28.27
CA HIS A 280 16.11 9.41 28.98
C HIS A 280 14.89 10.12 28.41
N HIS A 281 13.89 10.37 29.26
CA HIS A 281 12.77 11.26 28.98
C HIS A 281 13.28 12.66 28.62
N HIS A 282 12.99 13.12 27.41
CA HIS A 282 13.06 14.53 27.07
C HIS A 282 11.65 15.09 26.95
N HIS A 283 11.38 16.06 27.82
CA HIS A 283 10.20 16.91 27.86
C HIS A 283 9.96 17.63 26.53
N HIS A 284 8.69 17.72 26.16
CA HIS A 284 8.16 18.58 25.11
C HIS A 284 8.30 20.05 25.52
N PRO A 285 8.65 20.98 24.62
CA PRO A 285 8.25 22.37 24.76
C PRO A 285 7.12 22.73 23.80
N ASP A 286 6.32 23.67 24.27
CA ASP A 286 5.07 24.16 23.72
C ASP A 286 5.21 24.95 22.41
N HIS A 287 4.07 25.06 21.74
CA HIS A 287 3.81 25.89 20.57
C HIS A 287 4.19 27.36 20.79
N HIS A 288 5.14 27.87 19.98
CA HIS A 288 5.19 29.28 19.63
C HIS A 288 5.40 29.45 18.12
N THR A 289 4.40 30.06 17.50
CA THR A 289 4.43 30.60 16.14
C THR A 289 5.44 31.75 16.09
N THR A 290 6.49 31.63 15.29
CA THR A 290 7.36 32.76 14.96
C THR A 290 7.48 32.89 13.44
N ALA A 291 7.07 34.05 12.95
CA ALA A 291 7.07 34.45 11.55
C ALA A 291 8.49 34.40 10.96
N ILE A 292 8.56 33.96 9.70
CA ILE A 292 9.80 33.96 8.90
C ILE A 292 9.95 35.35 8.26
N THR A 293 11.00 36.07 8.65
CA THR A 293 11.45 37.31 7.99
C THR A 293 12.39 36.94 6.82
N PRO A 294 12.28 37.60 5.65
CA PRO A 294 13.10 37.25 4.48
C PRO A 294 14.51 37.85 4.57
N ILE A 295 15.52 37.06 4.21
CA ILE A 295 16.92 37.49 4.12
C ILE A 295 17.27 37.68 2.64
N HIS A 296 17.69 38.89 2.27
CA HIS A 296 18.29 39.23 0.97
C HIS A 296 19.82 38.92 1.00
N PRO A 297 20.48 38.71 -0.16
CA PRO A 297 21.75 38.01 -0.29
C PRO A 297 22.94 38.97 -0.36
N GLU A 298 24.09 38.56 0.18
CA GLU A 298 25.44 38.81 -0.37
C GLU A 298 26.53 38.10 0.47
N GLU A 299 27.63 37.79 -0.20
CA GLU A 299 28.93 37.26 0.28
C GLU A 299 29.14 35.73 0.38
N GLU A 300 29.35 35.19 -0.83
CA GLU A 300 30.40 34.27 -1.28
C GLU A 300 31.54 33.79 -0.36
N ASN A 301 31.99 32.58 -0.74
CA ASN A 301 33.33 31.97 -0.58
C ASN A 301 33.64 31.09 0.64
N ALA A 302 33.33 29.79 0.51
CA ALA A 302 34.32 28.74 0.75
C ALA A 302 34.00 27.47 -0.07
N SER A 303 34.95 27.14 -0.95
CA SER A 303 35.00 25.98 -1.84
C SER A 303 34.90 24.62 -1.13
N ILE A 304 33.89 23.82 -1.49
CA ILE A 304 33.95 22.35 -1.39
C ILE A 304 33.44 21.76 -2.71
N ALA A 305 34.32 21.06 -3.42
CA ALA A 305 34.06 20.45 -4.71
C ALA A 305 32.98 19.35 -4.62
N HIS A 306 31.95 19.43 -5.47
CA HIS A 306 30.92 18.39 -5.64
C HIS A 306 31.20 17.52 -6.88
N PRO A 307 30.88 16.20 -6.86
CA PRO A 307 31.06 15.32 -8.02
C PRO A 307 30.12 15.64 -9.20
N PRO A 308 30.44 15.20 -10.44
CA PRO A 308 29.86 15.71 -11.70
C PRO A 308 28.35 15.45 -11.94
N LEU A 309 27.68 14.70 -11.06
CA LEU A 309 26.27 14.28 -11.26
C LEU A 309 25.23 15.35 -10.91
N LEU A 310 25.58 16.32 -10.05
CA LEU A 310 24.67 17.42 -9.67
C LEU A 310 24.57 18.54 -10.72
N ARG A 311 25.60 18.70 -11.56
CA ARG A 311 25.62 19.75 -12.60
C ARG A 311 24.63 19.47 -13.73
N ASN A 312 24.39 18.19 -14.04
CA ASN A 312 23.44 17.81 -15.11
C ASN A 312 21.97 17.91 -14.68
N LEU A 313 21.67 17.96 -13.38
CA LEU A 313 20.30 18.15 -12.88
C LEU A 313 19.89 19.64 -12.81
N MET A 314 20.85 20.56 -12.64
CA MET A 314 20.57 22.01 -12.63
C MET A 314 20.46 22.60 -14.04
N LEU A 315 21.27 22.12 -15.01
CA LEU A 315 21.23 22.61 -16.39
C LEU A 315 19.92 22.28 -17.13
N LYS A 316 19.19 21.24 -16.72
CA LYS A 316 17.89 20.90 -17.32
C LYS A 316 16.74 21.76 -16.78
N ARG A 317 16.94 22.47 -15.67
CA ARG A 317 15.91 23.30 -15.02
C ARG A 317 15.98 24.77 -15.41
N GLU A 318 17.09 25.22 -15.97
CA GLU A 318 17.26 26.58 -16.50
C GLU A 318 16.94 26.72 -17.99
N LEU A 319 17.01 25.63 -18.77
CA LEU A 319 16.58 25.63 -20.18
C LEU A 319 15.05 25.66 -20.37
N ASP A 320 14.27 25.26 -19.37
CA ASP A 320 12.79 25.26 -19.44
C ASP A 320 12.15 26.55 -18.86
N ARG A 321 12.94 27.49 -18.33
CA ARG A 321 12.44 28.76 -17.77
C ARG A 321 12.69 30.01 -18.63
N GLY A 322 13.33 29.83 -19.79
CA GLY A 322 13.67 30.91 -20.71
C GLY A 322 12.98 30.79 -22.06
N ASN A 323 11.64 30.74 -22.12
CA ASN A 323 10.92 31.17 -23.32
C ASN A 323 9.43 31.46 -23.06
N GLY A 324 9.10 32.76 -23.09
CA GLY A 324 7.95 33.25 -23.86
C GLY A 324 6.58 33.33 -23.16
N ASN A 325 6.32 34.48 -22.55
CA ASN A 325 4.98 35.06 -22.41
C ASN A 325 4.24 35.13 -23.75
N GLY A 326 2.92 34.93 -23.73
CA GLY A 326 2.01 35.40 -24.79
C GLY A 326 0.61 34.79 -24.75
N THR A 327 -0.37 35.56 -24.22
CA THR A 327 -1.80 35.65 -24.62
C THR A 327 -2.57 34.32 -24.79
N GLY A 328 -3.53 33.93 -23.94
CA GLY A 328 -4.74 34.65 -23.57
C GLY A 328 -5.91 34.15 -24.42
N GLU A 329 -6.72 33.21 -23.91
CA GLU A 329 -8.17 33.13 -24.19
C GLU A 329 -8.85 32.03 -23.35
N ARG A 330 -10.12 32.29 -23.04
CA ARG A 330 -11.06 31.51 -22.22
C ARG A 330 -11.78 30.50 -23.10
N GLU A 331 -12.13 29.33 -22.52
CA GLU A 331 -13.34 28.52 -22.77
C GLU A 331 -13.21 27.27 -21.88
N ARG A 332 -14.02 27.01 -20.84
CA ARG A 332 -15.42 26.50 -20.82
C ARG A 332 -15.69 25.41 -21.86
N GLU A 333 -15.50 24.15 -21.45
CA GLU A 333 -16.54 23.10 -21.34
C GLU A 333 -16.04 21.94 -20.47
#